data_AF-A0A8S1TDS6-F1
#
_entry.id   AF-A0A8S1TDS6-F1
#
_cell.length_a   1.000
_cell.length_b   1.000
_cell.length_c   1.000
_cell.angle_alpha   90.00
_cell.angle_beta   90.00
_cell.angle_gamma   90.00
#
_symmetry.space_group_name_H-M   'P 1'
#
loop_
_entity.id
_entity.type
_entity.pdbx_description
1 polymer ?
#
loop_
_entity_poly.entity_id
_entity_poly.type
_entity_poly.pdbx_seq_one_letter_code
_entity_poly.pdbx_strand_id
1 'polypeptide(L)'
;MDSMDNQFQEKFQQLLKLKEIYSTRNVLPERIQRLKLVDINFQIKYIRQKQQNRFNQIINNSIASQHIPKKQSTERSFSNQLSHLNIADQQNICLNCEKYIFEKKVTLFCQNKYSHNYHSNCLANIMKQQLANQCIIFQCLCKSQINNGQISKQKILELDVYINRLMINQLSYLKTHCQYIKQCANKDCDFFWIYKQQQKQIRSRSNSPVKSYKITYTNYCPDCRFL
;
A
#
# COMPACT_ATOMS: atom_id res chain seq x y z
N MET A 1 31.43 23.48 -5.18
CA MET A 1 30.24 22.72 -4.74
C MET A 1 28.98 23.61 -4.78
N ASP A 2 29.02 24.71 -5.53
CA ASP A 2 28.17 25.90 -5.29
C ASP A 2 27.07 26.10 -6.34
N SER A 3 27.08 25.32 -7.42
CA SER A 3 26.09 25.40 -8.50
C SER A 3 24.70 24.92 -8.08
N MET A 4 24.61 23.95 -7.16
CA MET A 4 23.32 23.43 -6.69
C MET A 4 22.58 24.41 -5.76
N ASP A 5 23.28 25.17 -4.92
CA ASP A 5 22.62 26.11 -4.01
C ASP A 5 22.06 27.35 -4.75
N ASN A 6 22.70 27.77 -5.86
CA ASN A 6 22.22 28.88 -6.70
C ASN A 6 20.87 28.58 -7.38
N GLN A 7 20.70 27.38 -7.95
CA GLN A 7 19.42 26.99 -8.57
C GLN A 7 18.27 26.90 -7.56
N PHE A 8 18.57 26.48 -6.32
CA PHE A 8 17.58 26.45 -5.23
C PHE A 8 17.15 27.85 -4.79
N GLN A 9 18.10 28.79 -4.71
CA GLN A 9 17.84 30.17 -4.32
C GLN A 9 17.04 30.92 -5.39
N GLU A 10 17.35 30.70 -6.67
CA GLU A 10 16.56 31.24 -7.78
C GLU A 10 15.11 30.74 -7.76
N LYS A 11 14.92 29.43 -7.55
CA LYS A 11 13.58 28.83 -7.46
C LYS A 11 12.77 29.40 -6.29
N PHE A 12 13.40 29.66 -5.15
CA PHE A 12 12.74 30.28 -4.01
C PHE A 12 12.31 31.73 -4.31
N GLN A 13 13.17 32.52 -4.95
CA GLN A 13 12.84 33.88 -5.37
C GLN A 13 11.71 33.92 -6.40
N GLN A 14 11.68 32.97 -7.34
CA GLN A 14 10.57 32.84 -8.29
C GLN A 14 9.23 32.53 -7.59
N LEU A 15 9.24 31.65 -6.57
CA LEU A 15 8.04 31.34 -5.80
C LEU A 15 7.53 32.52 -4.98
N LEU A 16 8.42 33.34 -4.41
CA LEU A 16 8.03 34.57 -3.71
C LEU A 16 7.36 35.58 -4.65
N LYS A 17 7.90 35.77 -5.85
CA LYS A 17 7.28 36.63 -6.88
C LYS A 17 5.92 36.11 -7.33
N LEU A 18 5.80 34.80 -7.55
CA LEU A 18 4.51 34.19 -7.91
C LEU A 18 3.47 34.33 -6.79
N LYS A 19 3.88 34.18 -5.52
CA LYS A 19 3.01 34.41 -4.37
C LYS A 19 2.44 35.82 -4.39
N GLU A 20 3.31 36.81 -4.58
CA GLU A 20 2.93 38.22 -4.61
C GLU A 20 1.90 38.49 -5.72
N ILE A 21 2.17 38.00 -6.94
CA ILE A 21 1.27 38.13 -8.10
C ILE A 21 -0.11 37.52 -7.80
N TYR A 22 -0.16 36.28 -7.31
CA TYR A 22 -1.43 35.61 -7.03
C TYR A 22 -2.13 36.11 -5.77
N SER A 23 -1.44 36.84 -4.88
CA SER A 23 -2.10 37.47 -3.72
C SER A 23 -2.68 38.85 -4.02
N THR A 24 -2.14 39.56 -5.02
CA THR A 24 -2.47 40.97 -5.29
C THR A 24 -3.28 41.17 -6.57
N ARG A 25 -3.17 40.26 -7.54
CA ARG A 25 -3.84 40.38 -8.85
C ARG A 25 -4.78 39.21 -9.08
N ASN A 26 -5.99 39.46 -9.59
CA ASN A 26 -6.93 38.41 -9.99
C ASN A 26 -6.56 37.88 -11.39
N VAL A 27 -5.50 37.07 -11.45
CA VAL A 27 -4.94 36.54 -12.70
C VAL A 27 -5.65 35.24 -13.13
N LEU A 28 -6.35 34.56 -12.21
CA LEU A 28 -7.04 33.30 -12.45
C LEU A 28 -8.42 33.29 -11.77
N PRO A 29 -9.32 32.36 -12.15
CA PRO A 29 -10.56 32.13 -11.41
C PRO A 29 -10.28 31.87 -9.92
N GLU A 30 -11.06 32.50 -9.04
CA GLU A 30 -10.77 32.61 -7.60
C GLU A 30 -10.48 31.26 -6.93
N ARG A 31 -11.25 30.22 -7.26
CA ARG A 31 -11.02 28.85 -6.75
C ARG A 31 -9.65 28.30 -7.14
N ILE A 32 -9.24 28.51 -8.39
CA ILE A 32 -7.95 28.03 -8.91
C ILE A 32 -6.81 28.87 -8.30
N GLN A 33 -7.01 30.17 -8.17
CA GLN A 33 -6.04 31.08 -7.59
C GLN A 33 -5.76 30.76 -6.10
N ARG A 34 -6.81 30.45 -5.32
CA ARG A 34 -6.66 29.98 -3.93
C ARG A 34 -5.87 28.68 -3.86
N LEU A 35 -6.13 27.71 -4.74
CA LEU A 35 -5.37 26.46 -4.80
C LEU A 35 -3.89 26.71 -5.14
N LYS A 36 -3.60 27.57 -6.12
CA LYS A 36 -2.22 27.93 -6.48
C LYS A 36 -1.49 28.65 -5.35
N LEU A 37 -2.16 29.52 -4.60
CA LEU A 37 -1.57 30.17 -3.43
C LEU A 37 -1.25 29.17 -2.31
N VAL A 38 -2.11 28.18 -2.08
CA VAL A 38 -1.84 27.09 -1.12
C VAL A 38 -0.58 26.33 -1.53
N ASP A 39 -0.47 25.94 -2.80
CA ASP A 39 0.70 25.24 -3.34
C ASP A 39 1.99 26.06 -3.19
N ILE A 40 1.96 27.35 -3.55
CA ILE A 40 3.12 28.23 -3.47
C ILE A 40 3.56 28.44 -2.02
N ASN A 41 2.61 28.68 -1.11
CA ASN A 41 2.89 28.83 0.32
C ASN A 41 3.50 27.56 0.91
N PHE A 42 3.01 26.39 0.49
CA PHE A 42 3.55 25.11 0.89
C PHE A 42 5.00 24.92 0.43
N GLN A 43 5.31 25.22 -0.84
CA GLN A 43 6.68 25.12 -1.37
C GLN A 43 7.65 26.08 -0.67
N ILE A 44 7.23 27.31 -0.37
CA ILE A 44 8.01 28.29 0.40
C ILE A 44 8.30 27.75 1.80
N LYS A 45 7.29 27.19 2.49
CA LYS A 45 7.43 26.63 3.84
C LYS A 45 8.40 25.44 3.85
N TYR A 46 8.28 24.55 2.86
CA TYR A 46 9.17 23.39 2.70
C TYR A 46 10.63 23.81 2.50
N ILE A 47 10.89 24.81 1.63
CA ILE A 47 12.25 25.30 1.40
C ILE A 47 12.84 25.91 2.68
N ARG A 48 12.07 26.72 3.41
CA ARG A 48 12.50 27.30 4.70
C ARG A 48 12.84 26.22 5.74
N GLN A 49 12.00 25.18 5.84
CA GLN A 49 12.24 24.08 6.76
C GLN A 49 13.50 23.28 6.38
N LYS A 50 13.75 23.07 5.09
CA LYS A 50 14.96 22.40 4.61
C LYS A 50 16.22 23.22 4.92
N GLN A 51 16.16 24.54 4.78
CA GLN A 51 17.25 25.45 5.18
C GLN A 51 17.49 25.38 6.70
N GLN A 52 16.43 25.40 7.50
CA GLN A 52 16.53 25.30 8.96
C GLN A 52 17.10 23.94 9.41
N ASN A 53 16.70 22.85 8.77
CA ASN A 53 17.25 21.51 9.05
C ASN A 53 18.73 21.41 8.68
N ARG A 54 19.16 21.96 7.54
CA ARG A 54 20.59 22.06 7.18
C ARG A 54 21.37 22.88 8.22
N PHE A 55 20.80 24.02 8.65
CA PHE A 55 21.42 24.86 9.67
C PHE A 55 21.55 24.14 11.02
N ASN A 56 20.51 23.42 11.44
CA ASN A 56 20.53 22.60 12.65
C ASN A 56 21.55 21.45 12.57
N GLN A 57 21.73 20.85 11.38
CA GLN A 57 22.77 19.84 11.16
C GLN A 57 24.18 20.42 11.25
N ILE A 58 24.41 21.62 10.70
CA ILE A 58 25.68 22.34 10.85
C ILE A 58 25.95 22.66 12.32
N ILE A 59 24.95 23.18 13.04
CA ILE A 59 25.07 23.48 14.47
C ILE A 59 25.34 22.22 15.29
N ASN A 60 24.61 21.14 15.06
CA ASN A 60 24.79 19.89 15.81
C ASN A 60 26.14 19.21 15.53
N ASN A 61 26.65 19.31 14.31
CA ASN A 61 28.00 18.82 13.97
C ASN A 61 29.09 19.70 14.59
N SER A 62 28.88 21.00 14.70
CA SER A 62 29.79 21.92 15.40
C SER A 62 29.76 21.71 16.92
N ILE A 63 28.60 21.41 17.51
CA ILE A 63 28.44 21.12 18.96
C ILE A 63 29.03 19.75 19.33
N ALA A 64 28.95 18.74 18.45
CA ALA A 64 29.53 17.41 18.68
C ALA A 64 31.07 17.43 18.85
N SER A 65 31.74 18.50 18.42
CA SER A 65 33.18 18.71 18.65
C SER A 65 33.52 19.37 19.99
N GLN A 66 32.54 19.74 20.82
CA GLN A 66 32.78 20.33 22.14
C GLN A 66 32.27 19.41 23.25
N HIS A 67 33.20 18.90 24.05
CA HIS A 67 32.94 18.03 25.19
C HIS A 67 32.32 18.84 26.35
N ILE A 68 30.99 19.05 26.32
CA ILE A 68 30.27 19.80 27.36
C ILE A 68 29.52 18.82 28.29
N PRO A 69 29.66 18.93 29.62
CA PRO A 69 28.98 18.04 30.57
C PRO A 69 27.47 18.31 30.60
N LYS A 70 26.69 17.22 30.64
CA LYS A 70 25.22 17.21 30.67
C LYS A 70 24.65 18.06 31.81
N LYS A 71 23.87 19.10 31.48
CA LYS A 71 22.98 19.79 32.42
C LYS A 71 21.56 19.22 32.36
N GLN A 72 20.90 19.34 33.51
CA GLN A 72 19.63 18.74 33.92
C GLN A 72 18.41 19.18 33.09
N SER A 73 17.42 18.30 33.12
CA SER A 73 16.14 18.31 32.41
C SER A 73 15.16 19.39 32.88
N THR A 74 14.82 20.33 31.99
CA THR A 74 13.59 21.14 32.07
C THR A 74 13.01 21.44 30.69
N GLU A 75 12.70 20.41 29.90
CA GLU A 75 11.86 20.57 28.70
C GLU A 75 11.01 19.29 28.50
N ARG A 76 9.84 19.22 29.15
CA ARG A 76 8.93 18.06 29.03
C ARG A 76 7.53 18.38 28.51
N SER A 77 7.26 19.60 28.05
CA SER A 77 5.88 20.00 27.72
C SER A 77 5.58 20.26 26.24
N PHE A 78 6.59 20.36 25.36
CA PHE A 78 6.38 20.65 23.92
C PHE A 78 6.62 19.46 22.97
N SER A 79 7.19 18.35 23.44
CA SER A 79 7.53 17.20 22.59
C SER A 79 6.32 16.37 22.15
N ASN A 80 5.24 16.33 22.96
CA ASN A 80 4.08 15.50 22.66
C ASN A 80 3.23 16.04 21.51
N GLN A 81 3.13 17.36 21.29
CA GLN A 81 2.36 17.90 20.15
C GLN A 81 3.12 17.79 18.81
N LEU A 82 4.45 17.95 18.83
CA LEU A 82 5.31 17.78 17.65
C LEU A 82 5.48 16.32 17.22
N SER A 83 5.46 15.37 18.17
CA SER A 83 5.49 13.94 17.84
C SER A 83 4.22 13.53 17.10
N HIS A 84 3.04 14.00 17.51
CA HIS A 84 1.78 13.75 16.80
C HIS A 84 1.77 14.32 15.38
N LEU A 85 2.33 15.51 15.15
CA LEU A 85 2.45 16.10 13.81
C LEU A 85 3.46 15.35 12.91
N ASN A 86 4.61 14.95 13.45
CA ASN A 86 5.59 14.14 12.72
C ASN A 86 5.07 12.73 12.38
N ILE A 87 4.24 12.14 13.25
CA ILE A 87 3.60 10.84 12.99
C ILE A 87 2.54 10.97 11.88
N ALA A 88 1.79 12.07 11.83
CA ALA A 88 0.80 12.33 10.78
C ALA A 88 1.45 12.50 9.40
N ASP A 89 2.59 13.20 9.31
CA ASP A 89 3.31 13.42 8.04
C ASP A 89 3.99 12.14 7.52
N GLN A 90 4.48 11.26 8.41
CA GLN A 90 5.04 9.96 8.02
C GLN A 90 3.98 8.99 7.48
N GLN A 91 2.70 9.16 7.83
CA GLN A 91 1.61 8.32 7.33
C GLN A 91 1.27 8.56 5.85
N ASN A 92 1.82 9.57 5.19
CA ASN A 92 1.56 9.85 3.78
C ASN A 92 2.78 9.68 2.88
N ILE A 93 3.86 9.07 3.38
CA ILE A 93 5.04 8.75 2.57
C ILE A 93 4.85 7.39 1.92
N CYS A 94 5.06 7.33 0.60
CA CYS A 94 5.05 6.05 -0.12
C CYS A 94 6.28 5.22 0.22
N LEU A 95 6.08 3.98 0.66
CA LEU A 95 7.18 3.08 1.00
C LEU A 95 8.09 2.74 -0.20
N ASN A 96 7.56 2.74 -1.42
CA ASN A 96 8.33 2.36 -2.60
C ASN A 96 9.24 3.48 -3.14
N CYS A 97 8.74 4.72 -3.17
CA CYS A 97 9.44 5.84 -3.80
C CYS A 97 9.83 6.96 -2.84
N GLU A 98 9.50 6.82 -1.55
CA GLU A 98 9.78 7.77 -0.47
C GLU A 98 9.21 9.18 -0.70
N LYS A 99 8.32 9.35 -1.69
CA LYS A 99 7.63 10.59 -1.99
C LYS A 99 6.30 10.67 -1.26
N TYR A 100 5.86 11.90 -0.98
CA TYR A 100 4.56 12.17 -0.39
C TYR A 100 3.41 11.77 -1.32
N ILE A 101 2.31 11.29 -0.75
CA ILE A 101 1.11 10.86 -1.46
C ILE A 101 0.04 11.93 -1.29
N PHE A 102 -0.23 12.67 -2.37
CA PHE A 102 -1.27 13.71 -2.38
C PHE A 102 -2.67 13.12 -2.60
N GLU A 103 -2.79 12.13 -3.50
CA GLU A 103 -4.05 11.48 -3.87
C GLU A 103 -3.82 10.01 -4.19
N LYS A 104 -4.91 9.23 -4.29
CA LYS A 104 -4.89 7.79 -4.59
C LYS A 104 -3.96 6.98 -3.67
N LYS A 105 -4.01 7.32 -2.38
CA LYS A 105 -3.27 6.62 -1.34
C LYS A 105 -3.85 5.23 -1.13
N VAL A 106 -2.98 4.22 -1.16
CA VAL A 106 -3.30 2.86 -0.77
C VAL A 106 -2.56 2.52 0.52
N THR A 107 -3.29 2.04 1.51
CA THR A 107 -2.73 1.61 2.79
C THR A 107 -2.85 0.09 2.92
N LEU A 108 -1.71 -0.56 3.11
CA LEU A 108 -1.59 -1.99 3.36
C LEU A 108 -1.34 -2.27 4.85
N PHE A 109 -2.09 -3.20 5.45
CA PHE A 109 -1.98 -3.60 6.84
C PHE A 109 -1.26 -4.92 6.87
N CYS A 110 -0.04 -4.91 7.40
CA CYS A 110 0.85 -6.07 7.40
C CYS A 110 0.64 -6.85 8.70
N GLN A 111 0.44 -8.17 8.62
CA GLN A 111 -0.07 -9.02 9.72
C GLN A 111 0.68 -8.93 11.06
N ASN A 112 1.93 -8.41 11.09
CA ASN A 112 2.72 -8.22 12.31
C ASN A 112 3.48 -6.87 12.33
N LYS A 113 3.09 -5.89 11.52
CA LYS A 113 3.84 -4.63 11.32
C LYS A 113 2.92 -3.40 11.21
N TYR A 114 3.54 -2.22 11.23
CA TYR A 114 2.93 -0.94 10.88
C TYR A 114 2.20 -0.98 9.52
N SER A 115 1.27 -0.03 9.33
CA SER A 115 0.63 0.21 8.04
C SER A 115 1.63 0.81 7.05
N HIS A 116 1.63 0.32 5.82
CA HIS A 116 2.48 0.85 4.74
C HIS A 116 1.63 1.55 3.70
N ASN A 117 2.09 2.72 3.27
CA ASN A 117 1.37 3.56 2.33
C ASN A 117 2.05 3.53 0.98
N TYR A 118 1.25 3.58 -0.09
CA TYR A 118 1.71 3.55 -1.46
C TYR A 118 0.92 4.52 -2.32
N HIS A 119 1.56 5.14 -3.31
CA HIS A 119 0.82 5.62 -4.47
C HIS A 119 0.20 4.40 -5.17
N SER A 120 -1.03 4.54 -5.67
CA SER A 120 -1.69 3.50 -6.48
C SER A 120 -0.77 2.95 -7.59
N ASN A 121 -0.10 3.84 -8.34
CA ASN A 121 0.84 3.46 -9.40
C ASN A 121 2.07 2.69 -8.88
N CYS A 122 2.60 3.07 -7.72
CA CYS A 122 3.72 2.34 -7.12
C CYS A 122 3.28 0.92 -6.73
N LEU A 123 2.10 0.78 -6.13
CA LEU A 123 1.57 -0.52 -5.79
C LEU A 123 1.25 -1.37 -7.02
N ALA A 124 0.70 -0.77 -8.08
CA ALA A 124 0.43 -1.43 -9.35
C ALA A 124 1.71 -2.02 -9.95
N ASN A 125 2.82 -1.27 -9.93
CA ASN A 125 4.11 -1.75 -10.41
C ASN A 125 4.63 -2.93 -9.59
N ILE A 126 4.49 -2.89 -8.26
CA ILE A 126 4.88 -4.00 -7.38
C ILE A 126 4.03 -5.24 -7.69
N MET A 127 2.71 -5.08 -7.80
CA MET A 127 1.81 -6.19 -8.16
C MET A 127 2.17 -6.77 -9.53
N LYS A 128 2.42 -5.93 -10.52
CA LYS A 128 2.84 -6.35 -11.86
C LYS A 128 4.12 -7.19 -11.82
N GLN A 129 5.13 -6.74 -11.07
CA GLN A 129 6.40 -7.48 -10.91
C GLN A 129 6.19 -8.84 -10.22
N GLN A 130 5.40 -8.89 -9.15
CA GLN A 130 5.13 -10.15 -8.46
C GLN A 130 4.30 -11.13 -9.33
N LEU A 131 3.33 -10.62 -10.08
CA LEU A 131 2.52 -11.42 -10.99
C LEU A 131 3.32 -11.98 -12.17
N ALA A 132 4.34 -11.26 -12.63
CA ALA A 132 5.27 -11.78 -13.64
C ALA A 132 6.02 -13.03 -13.13
N ASN A 133 6.29 -13.10 -11.82
CA ASN A 133 6.88 -14.26 -11.17
C ASN A 133 5.83 -15.33 -10.76
N GLN A 134 4.64 -15.30 -11.35
CA GLN A 134 3.53 -16.21 -11.05
C GLN A 134 3.19 -16.30 -9.56
N CYS A 135 3.26 -15.17 -8.84
CA CYS A 135 2.96 -15.18 -7.42
C CYS A 135 1.52 -15.65 -7.15
N ILE A 136 1.39 -16.46 -6.10
CA ILE A 136 0.10 -16.92 -5.57
C ILE A 136 -0.31 -16.02 -4.39
N ILE A 137 0.65 -15.57 -3.59
CA ILE A 137 0.39 -14.69 -2.44
C ILE A 137 0.99 -13.32 -2.74
N PHE A 138 0.18 -12.27 -2.61
CA PHE A 138 0.70 -10.92 -2.70
C PHE A 138 1.45 -10.54 -1.43
N GLN A 139 2.65 -10.02 -1.62
CA GLN A 139 3.53 -9.60 -0.52
C GLN A 139 3.76 -8.10 -0.60
N CYS A 140 3.72 -7.45 0.55
CA CYS A 140 4.20 -6.08 0.69
C CYS A 140 5.74 -6.04 0.52
N LEU A 141 6.32 -4.88 0.21
CA LEU A 141 7.79 -4.72 0.16
C LEU A 141 8.48 -5.12 1.47
N CYS A 142 7.78 -4.98 2.59
CA CYS A 142 8.27 -5.44 3.89
C CYS A 142 8.24 -6.99 4.07
N LYS A 143 7.94 -7.73 2.99
CA LYS A 143 7.79 -9.20 2.90
C LYS A 143 6.61 -9.78 3.68
N SER A 144 5.73 -8.94 4.22
CA SER A 144 4.49 -9.42 4.85
C SER A 144 3.46 -9.82 3.80
N GLN A 145 2.83 -10.96 4.01
CA GLN A 145 1.70 -11.40 3.21
C GLN A 145 0.50 -10.50 3.50
N ILE A 146 -0.21 -10.13 2.43
CA ILE A 146 -1.40 -9.28 2.52
C ILE A 146 -2.63 -10.13 2.28
N ASN A 147 -3.65 -9.92 3.11
CA ASN A 147 -4.93 -10.61 2.98
C ASN A 147 -5.65 -10.18 1.69
N ASN A 148 -6.13 -11.15 0.91
CA ASN A 148 -6.95 -10.91 -0.29
C ASN A 148 -8.10 -9.93 -0.04
N GLY A 149 -8.81 -10.06 1.08
CA GLY A 149 -9.92 -9.18 1.42
C GLY A 149 -9.51 -7.72 1.61
N GLN A 150 -8.25 -7.44 1.95
CA GLN A 150 -7.74 -6.07 2.00
C GLN A 150 -7.44 -5.52 0.60
N ILE A 151 -6.86 -6.35 -0.26
CA ILE A 151 -6.49 -5.98 -1.62
C ILE A 151 -7.74 -5.72 -2.45
N SER A 152 -8.72 -6.63 -2.40
CA SER A 152 -9.99 -6.50 -3.14
C SER A 152 -10.84 -5.29 -2.72
N LYS A 153 -10.60 -4.73 -1.52
CA LYS A 153 -11.27 -3.50 -1.05
C LYS A 153 -10.66 -2.22 -1.62
N GLN A 154 -9.47 -2.29 -2.21
CA GLN A 154 -8.85 -1.13 -2.87
C GLN A 154 -9.61 -0.86 -4.17
N LYS A 155 -10.65 -0.03 -4.10
CA LYS A 155 -11.48 0.39 -5.26
C LYS A 155 -10.74 1.37 -6.17
N ILE A 156 -9.57 0.98 -6.67
CA ILE A 156 -8.74 1.81 -7.54
C ILE A 156 -8.61 1.09 -8.88
N LEU A 157 -9.14 1.70 -9.92
CA LEU A 157 -9.19 1.16 -11.29
C LEU A 157 -7.82 0.65 -11.79
N GLU A 158 -6.74 1.35 -11.43
CA GLU A 158 -5.37 1.00 -11.81
C GLU A 158 -4.90 -0.35 -11.22
N LEU A 159 -5.52 -0.82 -10.14
CA LEU A 159 -5.17 -2.06 -9.45
C LEU A 159 -6.07 -3.23 -9.85
N ASP A 160 -7.32 -3.00 -10.23
CA ASP A 160 -8.34 -4.04 -10.44
C ASP A 160 -7.87 -5.17 -11.37
N VAL A 161 -7.21 -4.83 -12.48
CA VAL A 161 -6.67 -5.82 -13.43
C VAL A 161 -5.65 -6.75 -12.76
N TYR A 162 -4.76 -6.19 -11.93
CA TYR A 162 -3.73 -6.96 -11.23
C TYR A 162 -4.32 -7.77 -10.08
N ILE A 163 -5.32 -7.22 -9.37
CA ILE A 163 -6.06 -7.93 -8.32
C ILE A 163 -6.76 -9.15 -8.91
N ASN A 164 -7.49 -8.97 -10.01
CA ASN A 164 -8.19 -10.06 -10.69
C ASN A 164 -7.21 -11.14 -11.16
N ARG A 165 -6.08 -10.75 -11.72
CA ARG A 165 -5.04 -11.70 -12.14
C ARG A 165 -4.45 -12.48 -10.96
N LEU A 166 -4.23 -11.83 -9.82
CA LEU A 166 -3.80 -12.50 -8.60
C LEU A 166 -4.85 -13.52 -8.12
N MET A 167 -6.12 -13.15 -8.11
CA MET A 167 -7.20 -14.06 -7.70
C MET A 167 -7.29 -15.28 -8.63
N ILE A 168 -7.12 -15.09 -9.94
CA ILE A 168 -7.10 -16.18 -10.93
C ILE A 168 -5.91 -17.12 -10.67
N ASN A 169 -4.70 -16.58 -10.46
CA ASN A 169 -3.52 -17.39 -10.12
C ASN A 169 -3.75 -18.22 -8.85
N GLN A 170 -4.33 -17.59 -7.82
CA GLN A 170 -4.69 -18.27 -6.57
C GLN A 170 -5.71 -19.38 -6.78
N LEU A 171 -6.77 -19.11 -7.55
CA LEU A 171 -7.80 -20.09 -7.85
C LEU A 171 -7.21 -21.29 -8.60
N SER A 172 -6.38 -21.03 -9.62
CA SER A 172 -5.70 -22.07 -10.39
C SER A 172 -4.79 -22.92 -9.50
N TYR A 173 -4.01 -22.28 -8.63
CA TYR A 173 -3.18 -22.98 -7.66
C TYR A 173 -4.00 -23.87 -6.71
N LEU A 174 -5.09 -23.34 -6.16
CA LEU A 174 -5.98 -24.09 -5.27
C LEU A 174 -6.62 -25.28 -6.00
N LYS A 175 -7.13 -25.07 -7.22
CA LYS A 175 -7.72 -26.11 -8.08
C LYS A 175 -6.75 -27.26 -8.36
N THR A 176 -5.46 -26.99 -8.45
CA THR A 176 -4.41 -27.96 -8.79
C THR A 176 -3.80 -28.63 -7.57
N HIS A 177 -3.65 -27.92 -6.45
CA HIS A 177 -2.87 -28.40 -5.29
C HIS A 177 -3.73 -28.77 -4.07
N CYS A 178 -4.97 -28.28 -3.95
CA CYS A 178 -5.85 -28.67 -2.84
C CYS A 178 -6.62 -29.95 -3.16
N GLN A 179 -6.32 -31.02 -2.43
CA GLN A 179 -6.96 -32.33 -2.59
C GLN A 179 -8.48 -32.32 -2.37
N TYR A 180 -8.97 -31.35 -1.60
CA TYR A 180 -10.37 -31.12 -1.30
C TYR A 180 -11.12 -30.39 -2.41
N ILE A 181 -10.41 -29.88 -3.43
CA ILE A 181 -11.03 -29.22 -4.57
C ILE A 181 -11.11 -30.22 -5.72
N LYS A 182 -12.31 -30.44 -6.23
CA LYS A 182 -12.56 -31.30 -7.40
C LYS A 182 -13.07 -30.45 -8.55
N GLN A 183 -12.32 -30.42 -9.64
CA GLN A 183 -12.67 -29.67 -10.85
C GLN A 183 -13.71 -30.44 -11.67
N CYS A 184 -14.45 -29.69 -12.50
CA CYS A 184 -15.33 -30.28 -13.51
C CYS A 184 -14.53 -31.23 -14.42
N ALA A 185 -15.15 -32.33 -14.84
CA ALA A 185 -14.55 -33.25 -15.82
C ALA A 185 -14.50 -32.62 -17.23
N ASN A 186 -15.39 -31.68 -17.53
CA ASN A 186 -15.29 -30.85 -18.73
C ASN A 186 -14.15 -29.83 -18.54
N LYS A 187 -13.11 -29.90 -19.38
CA LYS A 187 -11.92 -29.03 -19.31
C LYS A 187 -12.23 -27.57 -19.61
N ASP A 188 -13.30 -27.30 -20.35
CA ASP A 188 -13.75 -25.95 -20.69
C ASP A 188 -14.68 -25.36 -19.61
N CYS A 189 -14.95 -26.12 -18.54
CA CYS A 189 -15.81 -25.69 -17.45
C CYS A 189 -14.98 -25.29 -16.22
N ASP A 190 -15.13 -24.03 -15.79
CA ASP A 190 -14.42 -23.49 -14.63
C ASP A 190 -15.00 -23.90 -13.28
N PHE A 191 -16.09 -24.66 -13.28
CA PHE A 191 -16.78 -25.11 -12.07
C PHE A 191 -15.91 -26.04 -11.23
N PHE A 192 -15.98 -25.89 -9.90
CA PHE A 192 -15.28 -26.75 -8.96
C PHE A 192 -16.08 -26.97 -7.68
N TRP A 193 -15.88 -28.13 -7.07
CA TRP A 193 -16.46 -28.52 -5.78
C TRP A 193 -15.41 -28.36 -4.68
N ILE A 194 -15.84 -27.88 -3.51
CA ILE A 194 -15.04 -27.95 -2.28
C ILE A 194 -15.61 -29.09 -1.43
N TYR A 195 -14.96 -30.24 -1.45
CA TYR A 195 -15.27 -31.36 -0.56
C TYR A 195 -14.78 -31.04 0.84
N LYS A 196 -15.70 -30.71 1.75
CA LYS A 196 -15.39 -30.79 3.18
C LYS A 196 -15.10 -32.26 3.50
N GLN A 197 -13.87 -32.56 3.92
CA GLN A 197 -13.63 -33.82 4.62
C GLN A 197 -14.63 -33.85 5.77
N GLN A 198 -15.62 -34.74 5.70
CA GLN A 198 -16.38 -35.08 6.89
C GLN A 198 -15.32 -35.57 7.88
N GLN A 199 -15.05 -34.80 8.94
CA GLN A 199 -14.39 -35.34 10.11
C GLN A 199 -15.15 -36.63 10.41
N LYS A 200 -14.45 -37.77 10.33
CA LYS A 200 -15.04 -39.07 10.62
C LYS A 200 -15.67 -38.95 12.01
N GLN A 201 -16.98 -38.75 12.09
CA GLN A 201 -17.71 -39.06 13.30
C GLN A 201 -17.47 -40.55 13.51
N ILE A 202 -16.79 -40.87 14.60
CA ILE A 202 -16.62 -42.23 15.09
C ILE A 202 -18.03 -42.80 15.21
N ARG A 203 -18.42 -43.65 14.26
CA ARG A 203 -19.74 -44.28 14.27
C ARG A 203 -19.77 -45.29 15.41
N SER A 204 -20.66 -45.05 16.36
CA SER A 204 -21.23 -46.11 17.18
C SER A 204 -21.77 -47.21 16.27
N ARG A 205 -21.52 -48.46 16.67
CA ARG A 205 -21.84 -49.69 15.94
C ARG A 205 -23.34 -49.75 15.63
N SER A 206 -23.71 -49.62 14.35
CA SER A 206 -25.01 -50.11 13.86
C SER A 206 -24.79 -50.88 12.55
N ASN A 207 -25.13 -52.17 12.59
CA ASN A 207 -25.02 -53.14 11.49
C ASN A 207 -26.18 -52.96 10.51
N SER A 208 -26.12 -51.91 9.68
CA SER A 208 -26.98 -51.83 8.49
C SER A 208 -26.10 -51.74 7.22
N PRO A 209 -26.37 -52.54 6.18
CA PRO A 209 -25.57 -52.54 4.97
C PRO A 209 -25.87 -51.25 4.20
N VAL A 210 -25.02 -50.24 4.37
CA VAL A 210 -25.05 -49.04 3.57
C VAL A 210 -24.70 -49.46 2.14
N LYS A 211 -25.72 -49.56 1.26
CA LYS A 211 -25.55 -49.66 -0.19
C LYS A 211 -24.66 -48.51 -0.65
N SER A 212 -23.37 -48.78 -0.80
CA SER A 212 -22.43 -47.86 -1.42
C SER A 212 -22.66 -47.96 -2.92
N TYR A 213 -23.62 -47.19 -3.44
CA TYR A 213 -23.66 -46.90 -4.86
C TYR A 213 -22.35 -46.19 -5.19
N LYS A 214 -21.38 -46.97 -5.68
CA LYS A 214 -20.10 -46.49 -6.19
C LYS A 214 -20.39 -45.84 -7.53
N ILE A 215 -20.98 -44.66 -7.45
CA ILE A 215 -21.23 -43.82 -8.60
C ILE A 215 -19.89 -43.21 -8.98
N THR A 216 -19.18 -43.89 -9.87
CA THR A 216 -18.04 -43.33 -10.61
C THR A 216 -18.56 -42.47 -11.74
N TYR A 217 -19.38 -41.45 -11.44
CA TYR A 217 -19.52 -40.35 -12.40
C TYR A 217 -18.24 -39.54 -12.29
N THR A 218 -17.52 -39.42 -13.40
CA THR A 218 -16.61 -38.31 -13.64
C THR A 218 -17.25 -37.01 -13.13
N ASN A 219 -16.47 -36.15 -12.48
CA ASN A 219 -16.97 -34.97 -11.76
C ASN A 219 -17.58 -33.92 -12.71
N TYR A 220 -18.66 -34.21 -13.45
CA TYR A 220 -19.35 -33.20 -14.24
C TYR A 220 -20.12 -32.26 -13.32
N CYS A 221 -20.05 -30.95 -13.59
CA CYS A 221 -20.84 -29.96 -12.88
C CYS A 221 -22.32 -30.06 -13.27
N PRO A 222 -23.24 -29.44 -12.51
CA PRO A 222 -24.67 -29.45 -12.84
C PRO A 222 -24.98 -28.96 -14.25
N ASP A 223 -24.18 -28.01 -14.75
CA ASP A 223 -24.38 -27.39 -16.07
C ASP A 223 -23.85 -28.26 -17.23
N CYS A 224 -22.78 -29.05 -17.00
CA CYS A 224 -22.20 -29.92 -18.02
C CYS A 224 -22.74 -31.35 -18.01
N ARG A 225 -23.55 -31.72 -17.00
CA ARG A 225 -24.06 -33.09 -16.86
C ARG A 225 -25.11 -33.47 -17.92
N PHE A 226 -25.64 -32.48 -18.63
CA PHE A 226 -26.70 -32.64 -19.63
C PHE A 226 -26.24 -32.33 -21.07
N LEU A 227 -24.94 -32.15 -21.28
CA LEU A 227 -24.28 -32.10 -22.59
C LEU A 227 -23.78 -33.50 -22.95
#